data_AF-A0A2E9RUT6-F1
#
_entry.id   AF-A0A2E9RUT6-F1
#
_cell.length_a   1.000
_cell.length_b   1.000
_cell.length_c   1.000
_cell.angle_alpha   90.00
_cell.angle_beta   90.00
_cell.angle_gamma   90.00
#
_symmetry.space_group_name_H-M   'P 1'
#
loop_
_entity.id
_entity.type
_entity.pdbx_description
1 polymer ?
#
loop_
_entity_poly.entity_id
_entity_poly.type
_entity_poly.pdbx_seq_one_letter_code
_entity_poly.pdbx_strand_id
1 'polypeptide(L)'
;MIDSALTTPRTDSNPRTDAFSGNPSSSSSNTMGMEDFLQLLTTQIANQDPLEPMKDTEFISQMANVASLENQQKFTQSFTEFAESQSQVATQAYLGRKVTVETDSGERKSSVAEAVERSDDGQITVTVDGKAYPISNIVRVELVDEPVSK
;
A
#
# COMPACT_ATOMS: atom_id res chain seq x y z
N MET A 1 -10.04 44.62 50.07
CA MET A 1 -9.72 43.73 48.93
C MET A 1 -10.82 42.70 48.85
N ILE A 2 -11.40 42.62 47.66
CA ILE A 2 -12.52 41.79 47.21
C ILE A 2 -12.10 40.32 47.10
N ASP A 3 -13.00 39.40 47.46
CA ASP A 3 -13.33 38.16 46.74
C ASP A 3 -14.47 37.47 47.53
N SER A 4 -15.73 37.74 47.20
CA SER A 4 -16.54 37.06 46.17
C SER A 4 -16.97 35.65 46.59
N ALA A 5 -18.18 35.61 47.15
CA ALA A 5 -19.02 34.42 47.22
C ALA A 5 -19.24 33.85 45.81
N LEU A 6 -19.29 32.52 45.66
CA LEU A 6 -20.46 31.87 45.07
C LEU A 6 -20.42 30.35 45.22
N THR A 7 -21.44 29.86 45.89
CA THR A 7 -22.11 28.58 45.65
C THR A 7 -22.16 28.23 44.16
N THR A 8 -21.88 26.99 43.80
CA THR A 8 -22.34 26.41 42.52
C THR A 8 -22.94 25.02 42.74
N PRO A 9 -23.91 24.63 41.90
CA PRO A 9 -24.93 23.65 42.22
C PRO A 9 -24.52 22.21 41.86
N ARG A 10 -25.14 21.25 42.54
CA ARG A 10 -25.35 19.90 41.99
C ARG A 10 -26.18 20.02 40.70
N THR A 11 -25.71 19.44 39.61
CA THR A 11 -26.59 19.06 38.48
C THR A 11 -26.04 17.86 37.73
N ASP A 12 -26.81 16.78 37.85
CA ASP A 12 -27.06 15.62 37.01
C ASP A 12 -25.99 14.98 36.12
N SER A 13 -25.76 13.70 36.45
CA SER A 13 -25.34 12.63 35.57
C SER A 13 -26.18 12.59 34.29
N ASN A 14 -25.54 12.70 33.12
CA ASN A 14 -26.15 12.39 31.83
C ASN A 14 -25.68 11.00 31.38
N PRO A 15 -26.49 9.92 31.48
CA PRO A 15 -26.08 8.59 31.07
C PRO A 15 -26.42 8.40 29.59
N ARG A 16 -25.67 9.04 28.70
CA ARG A 16 -25.87 8.83 27.25
C ARG A 16 -24.64 9.16 26.41
N THR A 17 -23.48 8.63 26.80
CA THR A 17 -22.29 8.60 25.94
C THR A 17 -21.49 7.33 26.17
N ASP A 18 -22.16 6.17 26.14
CA ASP A 18 -21.53 4.84 26.11
C ASP A 18 -22.19 4.03 25.00
N ALA A 19 -21.90 4.36 23.74
CA ALA A 19 -22.35 3.52 22.63
C ALA A 19 -21.50 3.60 21.36
N PHE A 20 -20.27 4.11 21.37
CA PHE A 20 -19.36 3.97 20.22
C PHE A 20 -17.89 3.92 20.67
N SER A 21 -17.56 2.89 21.45
CA SER A 21 -16.17 2.42 21.56
C SER A 21 -16.12 0.99 21.04
N GLY A 22 -16.07 0.88 19.71
CA GLY A 22 -15.81 -0.34 18.98
C GLY A 22 -14.63 -0.07 18.05
N ASN A 23 -13.47 -0.56 18.45
CA ASN A 23 -12.20 -0.44 17.74
C ASN A 23 -12.26 -1.18 16.38
N PRO A 24 -12.19 -0.53 15.21
CA PRO A 24 -12.16 -1.23 13.94
C PRO A 24 -10.71 -1.49 13.55
N SER A 25 -10.13 -2.55 14.11
CA SER A 25 -8.95 -3.20 13.53
C SER A 25 -9.44 -4.26 12.54
N SER A 26 -9.89 -3.82 11.37
CA SER A 26 -10.08 -4.70 10.21
C SER A 26 -10.32 -3.87 8.96
N SER A 27 -9.27 -3.63 8.18
CA SER A 27 -9.31 -3.04 6.84
C SER A 27 -9.98 -3.94 5.78
N SER A 28 -10.66 -5.02 6.19
CA SER A 28 -11.41 -5.93 5.31
C SER A 28 -12.93 -5.71 5.34
N SER A 29 -13.46 -4.81 6.18
CA SER A 29 -14.92 -4.63 6.32
C SER A 29 -15.58 -3.77 5.24
N ASN A 30 -14.83 -2.88 4.57
CA ASN A 30 -15.44 -1.90 3.67
C ASN A 30 -15.89 -2.48 2.32
N THR A 31 -15.26 -3.57 1.85
CA THR A 31 -15.68 -4.15 0.56
C THR A 31 -16.97 -4.94 0.66
N MET A 32 -17.19 -5.65 1.78
CA MET A 32 -18.48 -6.28 2.09
C MET A 32 -19.60 -5.24 2.16
N GLY A 33 -19.32 -4.02 2.63
CA GLY A 33 -20.31 -2.95 2.75
C GLY A 33 -20.90 -2.45 1.43
N MET A 34 -20.14 -2.49 0.33
CA MET A 34 -20.63 -2.06 -1.00
C MET A 34 -21.54 -3.11 -1.63
N GLU A 35 -21.20 -4.39 -1.49
CA GLU A 35 -22.00 -5.52 -1.99
C GLU A 35 -23.32 -5.63 -1.22
N ASP A 36 -23.27 -5.49 0.11
CA ASP A 36 -24.45 -5.42 0.97
C ASP A 36 -25.30 -4.16 0.65
N PHE A 37 -24.68 -3.03 0.34
CA PHE A 37 -25.37 -1.81 -0.08
C PHE A 37 -26.04 -1.94 -1.46
N LEU A 38 -25.36 -2.49 -2.46
CA LEU A 38 -25.94 -2.74 -3.79
C LEU A 38 -27.10 -3.73 -3.71
N GLN A 39 -27.03 -4.69 -2.79
CA GLN A 39 -28.13 -5.62 -2.52
C GLN A 39 -29.33 -4.93 -1.84
N LEU A 40 -29.09 -4.03 -0.89
CA LEU A 40 -30.13 -3.20 -0.29
C LEU A 40 -30.75 -2.22 -1.31
N LEU A 41 -29.94 -1.61 -2.18
CA LEU A 41 -30.37 -0.71 -3.24
C LEU A 41 -31.24 -1.43 -4.28
N THR A 42 -30.87 -2.64 -4.69
CA THR A 42 -31.69 -3.47 -5.59
C THR A 42 -33.01 -3.87 -4.93
N THR A 43 -33.00 -4.10 -3.62
CA THR A 43 -34.21 -4.44 -2.84
C THR A 43 -35.15 -3.23 -2.68
N GLN A 44 -34.62 -2.02 -2.56
CA GLN A 44 -35.39 -0.78 -2.46
C GLN A 44 -35.91 -0.31 -3.83
N ILE A 45 -35.12 -0.41 -4.91
CA ILE A 45 -35.58 -0.13 -6.28
C ILE A 45 -36.74 -1.04 -6.71
N ALA A 46 -36.79 -2.28 -6.21
CA ALA A 46 -37.91 -3.18 -6.45
C ALA A 46 -39.23 -2.76 -5.75
N ASN A 47 -39.19 -1.83 -4.79
CA ASN A 47 -40.34 -1.45 -3.94
C ASN A 47 -40.61 0.06 -3.81
N GLN A 48 -39.85 0.95 -4.46
CA GLN A 48 -40.03 2.41 -4.33
C GLN A 48 -40.99 2.95 -5.41
N ASP A 49 -42.02 3.67 -4.95
CA ASP A 49 -42.92 4.47 -5.79
C ASP A 49 -42.12 5.60 -6.49
N PRO A 50 -42.25 5.82 -7.83
CA PRO A 50 -41.35 6.66 -8.64
C PRO A 50 -41.21 8.15 -8.28
N LEU A 51 -41.90 8.66 -7.24
CA LEU A 51 -42.13 10.10 -7.05
C LEU A 51 -41.19 10.81 -6.06
N GLU A 52 -40.26 10.14 -5.36
CA GLU A 52 -39.28 10.81 -4.48
C GLU A 52 -37.82 10.27 -4.57
N PRO A 53 -37.14 10.35 -5.73
CA PRO A 53 -35.78 9.81 -5.93
C PRO A 53 -34.63 10.67 -5.35
N MET A 54 -34.93 11.82 -4.72
CA MET A 54 -33.92 12.86 -4.49
C MET A 54 -32.96 12.57 -3.32
N LYS A 55 -33.39 11.87 -2.27
CA LYS A 55 -32.53 11.53 -1.11
C LYS A 55 -31.59 10.36 -1.40
N ASP A 56 -32.02 9.42 -2.23
CA ASP A 56 -31.25 8.21 -2.55
C ASP A 56 -30.09 8.53 -3.50
N THR A 57 -30.27 9.51 -4.39
CA THR A 57 -29.25 9.89 -5.40
C THR A 57 -28.00 10.55 -4.79
N GLU A 58 -28.15 11.38 -3.75
CA GLU A 58 -27.03 12.06 -3.08
C GLU A 58 -26.18 11.07 -2.26
N PHE A 59 -26.83 10.12 -1.57
CA PHE A 59 -26.14 9.04 -0.86
C PHE A 59 -25.42 8.08 -1.82
N ILE A 60 -26.05 7.73 -2.95
CA ILE A 60 -25.41 6.93 -4.02
C ILE A 60 -24.18 7.65 -4.57
N SER A 61 -24.25 8.96 -4.77
CA SER A 61 -23.13 9.76 -5.28
C SER A 61 -21.95 9.77 -4.30
N GLN A 62 -22.21 9.91 -3.00
CA GLN A 62 -21.17 9.85 -1.97
C GLN A 62 -20.57 8.44 -1.84
N MET A 63 -21.38 7.39 -1.94
CA MET A 63 -20.90 6.02 -1.89
C MET A 63 -20.08 5.64 -3.13
N ALA A 64 -20.49 6.09 -4.32
CA ALA A 64 -19.73 5.91 -5.55
C ALA A 64 -18.33 6.58 -5.46
N ASN A 65 -18.24 7.75 -4.82
CA ASN A 65 -16.96 8.41 -4.57
C ASN A 65 -16.08 7.60 -3.62
N VAL A 66 -16.64 7.04 -2.53
CA VAL A 66 -15.90 6.19 -1.60
C VAL A 66 -15.44 4.89 -2.27
N ALA A 67 -16.33 4.21 -3.00
CA ALA A 67 -15.99 2.98 -3.73
C ALA A 67 -14.91 3.20 -4.80
N SER A 68 -14.93 4.35 -5.48
CA SER A 68 -13.87 4.73 -6.42
C SER A 68 -12.52 4.89 -5.72
N LEU A 69 -12.49 5.57 -4.57
CA LEU A 69 -11.27 5.72 -3.77
C LEU A 69 -10.75 4.39 -3.23
N GLU A 70 -11.64 3.51 -2.78
CA GLU A 70 -11.27 2.18 -2.30
C GLU A 70 -10.70 1.32 -3.43
N ASN A 71 -11.33 1.31 -4.60
CA ASN A 71 -10.80 0.62 -5.77
C ASN A 71 -9.43 1.17 -6.17
N GLN A 72 -9.23 2.48 -6.10
CA GLN A 72 -7.94 3.10 -6.35
C GLN A 72 -6.88 2.69 -5.31
N GLN A 73 -7.24 2.60 -4.02
CA GLN A 73 -6.34 2.13 -2.97
C GLN A 73 -5.98 0.65 -3.15
N LYS A 74 -6.96 -0.21 -3.46
CA LYS A 74 -6.72 -1.62 -3.76
C LYS A 74 -5.83 -1.82 -4.97
N PHE A 75 -6.04 -1.03 -6.02
CA PHE A 75 -5.18 -1.04 -7.20
C PHE A 75 -3.76 -0.63 -6.83
N THR A 76 -3.59 0.46 -6.07
CA THR A 76 -2.28 0.93 -5.61
C THR A 76 -1.57 -0.14 -4.79
N GLN A 77 -2.27 -0.81 -3.87
CA GLN A 77 -1.73 -1.91 -3.07
C GLN A 77 -1.29 -3.09 -3.95
N SER A 78 -2.17 -3.53 -4.86
CA SER A 78 -1.86 -4.63 -5.79
C SER A 78 -0.68 -4.30 -6.71
N PHE A 79 -0.56 -3.04 -7.13
CA PHE A 79 0.55 -2.57 -7.94
C PHE A 79 1.86 -2.55 -7.16
N THR A 80 1.85 -2.14 -5.89
CA THR A 80 3.02 -2.23 -5.01
C THR A 80 3.47 -3.67 -4.83
N GLU A 81 2.55 -4.60 -4.53
CA GLU A 81 2.86 -6.03 -4.40
C GLU A 81 3.44 -6.61 -5.71
N PHE A 82 2.88 -6.21 -6.86
CA PHE A 82 3.41 -6.61 -8.15
C PHE A 82 4.84 -6.07 -8.39
N ALA A 83 5.09 -4.80 -8.08
CA ALA A 83 6.42 -4.19 -8.21
C ALA A 83 7.44 -4.88 -7.30
N GLU A 84 7.06 -5.24 -6.07
CA GLU A 84 7.89 -6.01 -5.15
C GLU A 84 8.20 -7.43 -5.67
N SER A 85 7.21 -8.12 -6.22
CA SER A 85 7.39 -9.43 -6.84
C SER A 85 8.35 -9.37 -8.02
N GLN A 86 8.19 -8.37 -8.90
CA GLN A 86 9.10 -8.16 -10.04
C GLN A 86 10.53 -7.88 -9.58
N SER A 87 10.68 -7.10 -8.51
CA SER A 87 11.94 -6.78 -7.85
C SER A 87 12.63 -8.04 -7.31
N GLN A 88 11.90 -8.98 -6.68
CA GLN A 88 12.45 -10.24 -6.18
C GLN A 88 13.02 -11.15 -7.28
N VAL A 89 12.34 -11.23 -8.43
CA VAL A 89 12.82 -12.04 -9.56
C VAL A 89 14.15 -11.50 -10.10
N ALA A 90 14.29 -10.17 -10.15
CA ALA A 90 15.53 -9.53 -10.57
C ALA A 90 16.69 -9.86 -9.61
N THR A 91 16.46 -9.88 -8.30
CA THR A 91 17.47 -10.21 -7.28
C THR A 91 18.16 -11.55 -7.53
N GLN A 92 17.39 -12.59 -7.90
CA GLN A 92 17.94 -13.94 -8.12
C GLN A 92 18.73 -14.06 -9.43
N ALA A 93 18.48 -13.19 -10.41
CA ALA A 93 19.10 -13.27 -11.72
C ALA A 93 20.58 -12.83 -11.72
N TYR A 94 21.00 -11.99 -10.76
CA TYR A 94 22.36 -11.46 -10.72
C TYR A 94 23.33 -12.33 -9.94
N LEU A 95 22.88 -13.01 -8.88
CA LEU A 95 23.78 -13.76 -7.98
C LEU A 95 24.59 -14.81 -8.75
N GLY A 96 25.91 -14.76 -8.63
CA GLY A 96 26.83 -15.67 -9.33
C GLY A 96 26.94 -15.44 -10.84
N ARG A 97 26.35 -14.38 -11.39
CA ARG A 97 26.58 -13.93 -12.78
C ARG A 97 27.70 -12.91 -12.83
N LYS A 98 28.32 -12.78 -14.01
CA LYS A 98 29.26 -11.70 -14.28
C LYS A 98 28.44 -10.47 -14.69
N VAL A 99 28.61 -9.39 -13.93
CA VAL A 99 27.88 -8.13 -14.11
C VAL A 99 28.85 -7.02 -14.48
N THR A 100 28.45 -6.15 -15.40
CA THR A 100 29.18 -4.91 -15.70
C THR A 100 28.46 -3.74 -15.04
N VAL A 101 29.13 -3.06 -14.12
CA VAL A 101 28.66 -1.84 -13.47
C VAL A 101 29.29 -0.60 -14.10
N GLU A 102 28.52 0.44 -14.30
CA GLU A 102 28.98 1.78 -14.69
C GLU A 102 28.93 2.71 -13.46
N THR A 103 30.05 3.32 -13.11
CA THR A 103 30.13 4.28 -11.99
C THR A 103 29.70 5.67 -12.43
N ASP A 104 29.45 6.57 -11.48
CA ASP A 104 29.10 7.96 -11.77
C ASP A 104 30.19 8.72 -12.56
N SER A 105 31.43 8.21 -12.52
CA SER A 105 32.56 8.71 -13.32
C SER A 105 32.59 8.18 -14.76
N GLY A 106 31.62 7.34 -15.16
CA GLY A 106 31.55 6.67 -16.46
C GLY A 106 32.51 5.48 -16.61
N GLU A 107 33.18 5.06 -15.53
CA GLU A 107 34.07 3.91 -15.55
C GLU A 107 33.24 2.61 -15.53
N ARG A 108 33.57 1.66 -16.40
CA ARG A 108 32.92 0.34 -16.42
C ARG A 108 33.80 -0.71 -15.78
N LYS A 109 33.24 -1.44 -14.81
CA LYS A 109 33.90 -2.56 -14.12
C LYS A 109 33.06 -3.81 -14.30
N SER A 110 33.72 -4.94 -14.57
CA SER A 110 33.04 -6.23 -14.71
C SER A 110 33.62 -7.23 -13.73
N SER A 111 32.79 -7.78 -12.88
CA SER A 111 33.17 -8.84 -11.94
C SER A 111 31.94 -9.71 -11.63
N VAL A 112 32.14 -10.78 -10.86
CA VAL A 112 31.05 -11.67 -10.45
C VAL A 112 30.25 -10.99 -9.34
N ALA A 113 28.93 -11.05 -9.42
CA ALA A 113 28.05 -10.59 -8.35
C ALA A 113 28.14 -11.55 -7.15
N GLU A 114 28.70 -11.05 -6.05
CA GLU A 114 28.99 -11.81 -4.84
C GLU A 114 27.76 -11.90 -3.92
N ALA A 115 26.98 -10.82 -3.86
CA ALA A 115 25.77 -10.74 -3.07
C ALA A 115 24.74 -9.85 -3.76
N VAL A 116 23.47 -10.07 -3.43
CA VAL A 116 22.37 -9.19 -3.80
C VAL A 116 21.54 -8.95 -2.55
N GLU A 117 21.34 -7.68 -2.21
CA GLU A 117 20.70 -7.28 -0.97
C GLU A 117 19.51 -6.36 -1.28
N ARG A 118 18.48 -6.46 -0.45
CA ARG A 118 17.38 -5.51 -0.44
C ARG A 118 17.43 -4.75 0.88
N SER A 119 17.52 -3.43 0.78
CA SER A 119 17.43 -2.51 1.92
C SER A 119 15.98 -2.37 2.41
N ASP A 120 15.81 -1.87 3.64
CA ASP A 120 14.48 -1.63 4.24
C ASP A 120 13.61 -0.65 3.44
N ASP A 121 14.23 0.21 2.63
CA ASP A 121 13.58 1.14 1.72
C ASP A 121 13.20 0.53 0.35
N GLY A 122 13.43 -0.77 0.18
CA GLY A 122 13.11 -1.52 -1.03
C GLY A 122 14.16 -1.41 -2.15
N GLN A 123 15.24 -0.66 -1.95
CA GLN A 123 16.32 -0.58 -2.93
C GLN A 123 17.07 -1.92 -3.02
N ILE A 124 17.29 -2.41 -4.23
CA ILE A 124 18.14 -3.58 -4.47
C ILE A 124 19.54 -3.11 -4.89
N THR A 125 20.54 -3.65 -4.20
CA THR A 125 21.95 -3.49 -4.53
C THR A 125 22.58 -4.83 -4.87
N VAL A 126 23.58 -4.79 -5.74
CA VAL A 126 24.44 -5.92 -6.09
C VAL A 126 25.86 -5.60 -5.66
N THR A 127 26.46 -6.50 -4.89
CA THR A 127 27.85 -6.37 -4.43
C THR A 127 28.79 -6.98 -5.45
N VAL A 128 29.75 -6.16 -5.88
CA VAL A 128 30.75 -6.47 -6.91
C VAL A 128 32.10 -5.99 -6.39
N ASP A 129 33.09 -6.90 -6.30
CA ASP A 129 34.41 -6.63 -5.72
C ASP A 129 34.33 -5.97 -4.32
N GLY A 130 33.43 -6.45 -3.46
CA GLY A 130 33.22 -5.91 -2.11
C GLY A 130 32.54 -4.53 -2.02
N LYS A 131 32.08 -3.96 -3.14
CA LYS A 131 31.32 -2.71 -3.15
C LYS A 131 29.89 -2.91 -3.66
N ALA A 132 28.92 -2.37 -2.93
CA ALA A 132 27.52 -2.39 -3.32
C ALA A 132 27.21 -1.33 -4.40
N TYR A 133 26.51 -1.75 -5.44
CA TYR A 133 26.02 -0.89 -6.53
C TYR A 133 24.51 -1.08 -6.69
N PRO A 134 23.72 -0.01 -6.88
CA PRO A 134 22.31 -0.15 -7.18
C PRO A 134 22.12 -0.81 -8.57
N ILE A 135 21.01 -1.53 -8.77
CA ILE A 135 20.72 -2.19 -10.06
C ILE A 135 20.76 -1.20 -11.23
N SER A 136 20.42 0.07 -11.02
CA SER A 136 20.49 1.13 -12.04
C SER A 136 21.87 1.30 -12.68
N ASN A 137 22.93 0.91 -11.97
CA ASN A 137 24.30 1.01 -12.46
C ASN A 137 24.74 -0.23 -13.25
N ILE A 138 23.94 -1.30 -13.27
CA ILE A 138 24.26 -2.52 -14.02
C ILE A 138 23.85 -2.32 -15.47
N VAL A 139 24.83 -2.36 -16.37
CA VAL A 139 24.63 -2.15 -17.81
C VAL A 139 24.68 -3.44 -18.63
N ARG A 140 25.19 -4.54 -18.05
CA ARG A 140 25.27 -5.86 -18.71
C ARG A 140 25.34 -6.98 -17.68
N VAL A 141 24.72 -8.13 -18.02
CA VAL A 141 24.81 -9.39 -17.26
C VAL A 141 25.18 -10.51 -18.23
N GLU A 142 26.16 -11.32 -17.89
CA GLU A 142 26.59 -12.48 -18.67
C GLU A 142 26.83 -13.70 -17.77
N LEU A 143 26.85 -14.89 -18.39
CA LEU A 143 27.23 -16.11 -17.67
C LEU A 143 28.71 -16.03 -17.28
N VAL A 144 29.04 -16.54 -16.11
CA VAL A 144 30.44 -16.79 -15.76
C VAL A 144 30.90 -17.98 -16.59
N ASP A 145 31.95 -17.80 -17.39
CA ASP A 145 32.57 -18.91 -18.10
C ASP A 145 33.22 -19.84 -17.06
N GLU A 146 32.58 -20.96 -16.76
CA GLU A 146 33.19 -22.04 -15.98
C GLU A 146 34.32 -22.65 -16.84
N PRO A 147 35.55 -22.82 -16.31
CA PRO A 147 36.57 -23.55 -17.04
C PRO A 147 36.10 -24.99 -17.21
N VAL A 148 35.94 -25.42 -18.47
CA VAL A 148 35.62 -26.82 -18.81
C VAL A 148 36.72 -27.70 -18.20
N SER A 149 36.41 -28.36 -17.07
CA SER A 149 37.30 -29.36 -16.50
C SER A 149 37.47 -30.47 -17.52
N LYS A 150 38.68 -30.62 -18.06
CA LYS A 150 39.09 -31.81 -18.80
C LYS A 150 39.29 -32.99 -17.85
#